data_AF-A0A730SJM5-F1
#
_entry.id   AF-A0A730SJM5-F1
#
_cell.length_a   1.000
_cell.length_b   1.000
_cell.length_c   1.000
_cell.angle_alpha   90.00
_cell.angle_beta   90.00
_cell.angle_gamma   90.00
#
_symmetry.space_group_name_H-M   'P 1'
#
loop_
_entity.id
_entity.type
_entity.pdbx_description
1 polymer ?
#
loop_
_entity_poly.entity_id
_entity_poly.type
_entity_poly.pdbx_seq_one_letter_code
_entity_poly.pdbx_strand_id
1 'polypeptide(L)'
;CGIRYKPLTIDIPANNKISITLNEPKTGWEATYIEATFNDGYVATSQVYITPDEKYPQTAPPSVNAACQTLPGRGLGENDSPD
;
A
#
# COMPACT_ATOMS: atom_id res chain seq x y z
N CYS A 1 -6.22 -7.34 10.70
CA CYS A 1 -5.88 -6.32 9.70
C CYS A 1 -5.42 -6.90 8.38
N GLY A 2 -4.78 -8.09 8.36
CA GLY A 2 -4.55 -8.82 7.11
C GLY A 2 -3.55 -8.17 6.13
N ILE A 3 -3.04 -6.97 6.43
CA ILE A 3 -2.02 -6.28 5.66
C ILE A 3 -0.72 -7.10 5.70
N ARG A 4 -0.13 -7.34 4.53
CA ARG A 4 1.10 -8.11 4.37
C ARG A 4 2.08 -7.30 3.53
N TYR A 5 3.24 -7.01 4.09
CA TYR A 5 4.34 -6.42 3.34
C TYR A 5 5.08 -7.52 2.56
N LYS A 6 5.29 -7.30 1.26
CA LYS A 6 5.98 -8.25 0.37
C LYS A 6 7.09 -7.50 -0.39
N PRO A 7 8.31 -7.46 0.14
CA PRO A 7 9.42 -6.84 -0.57
C PRO A 7 9.84 -7.70 -1.76
N LEU A 8 10.19 -7.05 -2.87
CA LEU A 8 10.81 -7.67 -4.03
C LEU A 8 12.03 -6.83 -4.43
N THR A 9 13.22 -7.41 -4.31
CA THR A 9 14.44 -6.79 -4.82
C THR A 9 14.46 -6.88 -6.34
N ILE A 10 14.77 -5.77 -7.00
CA ILE A 10 14.83 -5.67 -8.46
C ILE A 10 16.27 -5.38 -8.86
N ASP A 11 16.82 -6.19 -9.75
CA ASP A 11 18.12 -5.92 -10.36
C ASP A 11 18.00 -4.76 -11.36
N ILE A 12 18.85 -3.74 -11.21
CA ILE A 12 18.82 -2.57 -12.08
C ILE A 12 19.50 -2.93 -13.41
N PRO A 13 18.78 -2.88 -14.55
CA PRO A 13 19.38 -3.17 -15.84
C PRO A 13 20.34 -2.07 -16.27
N ALA A 14 21.29 -2.40 -17.15
CA ALA A 14 22.34 -1.46 -17.60
C ALA A 14 21.82 -0.18 -18.27
N ASN A 15 20.58 -0.18 -18.77
CA ASN A 15 19.93 0.99 -19.36
C ASN A 15 19.16 1.86 -18.34
N ASN A 16 19.20 1.51 -17.05
CA ASN A 16 18.52 2.19 -15.94
C ASN A 16 17.01 2.36 -16.14
N LYS A 17 16.36 1.48 -16.90
CA LYS A 17 14.91 1.50 -17.11
C LYS A 17 14.29 0.20 -16.63
N ILE A 18 13.34 0.32 -15.71
CA ILE A 18 12.62 -0.81 -15.13
C ILE A 18 11.15 -0.66 -15.49
N SER A 19 10.55 -1.74 -15.98
CA SER A 19 9.11 -1.84 -16.21
C SER A 19 8.50 -2.81 -15.21
N ILE A 20 7.53 -2.34 -14.42
CA ILE A 20 6.83 -3.15 -13.43
C ILE A 20 5.39 -3.36 -13.86
N THR A 21 4.96 -4.62 -13.93
CA THR A 21 3.57 -4.97 -14.17
C THR A 21 2.81 -4.93 -12.85
N LEU A 22 1.78 -4.09 -12.76
CA LEU A 22 0.85 -4.06 -11.64
C LEU A 22 -0.29 -5.06 -11.92
N ASN A 23 -0.45 -6.06 -11.05
CA ASN A 23 -1.52 -7.05 -11.17
C ASN A 23 -2.68 -6.67 -10.25
N GLU A 24 -3.91 -6.95 -10.68
CA GLU A 24 -5.07 -6.83 -9.81
C GLU A 24 -5.12 -8.02 -8.83
N PRO A 25 -5.20 -7.77 -7.50
CA PRO A 25 -5.33 -8.85 -6.53
C PRO A 25 -6.72 -9.50 -6.63
N LYS A 26 -6.79 -10.82 -6.43
CA LYS A 26 -8.07 -11.56 -6.42
C LYS A 26 -9.03 -11.09 -5.33
N THR A 27 -8.50 -10.49 -4.26
CA THR A 27 -9.29 -10.04 -3.10
C THR A 27 -8.59 -8.85 -2.46
N GLY A 28 -9.36 -7.82 -2.14
CA GLY A 28 -8.86 -6.61 -1.51
C GLY A 28 -8.16 -5.70 -2.49
N TRP A 29 -7.10 -5.06 -2.01
CA TRP A 29 -6.28 -4.10 -2.75
C TRP A 29 -4.80 -4.36 -2.48
N GLU A 30 -3.94 -3.90 -3.38
CA GLU A 30 -2.50 -3.90 -3.23
C GLU A 30 -1.98 -2.47 -3.43
N ALA A 31 -1.05 -2.03 -2.59
CA ALA A 31 -0.36 -0.75 -2.75
C ALA A 31 1.10 -1.01 -3.07
N THR A 32 1.51 -0.58 -4.27
CA THR A 32 2.84 -0.87 -4.81
C THR A 32 3.60 0.43 -5.02
N TYR A 33 4.85 0.46 -4.57
CA TYR A 33 5.79 1.55 -4.82
C TYR A 33 7.19 0.96 -5.03
N ILE A 34 8.06 1.74 -5.65
CA ILE A 34 9.46 1.41 -5.85
C ILE A 34 10.28 2.30 -4.92
N GLU A 35 11.21 1.68 -4.20
CA GLU A 35 12.24 2.37 -3.44
C GLU A 35 13.60 2.13 -4.10
N ALA A 36 14.36 3.21 -4.30
CA ALA A 36 15.71 3.16 -4.83
C ALA A 36 16.66 3.81 -3.83
N THR A 37 17.72 3.09 -3.47
CA THR A 37 18.81 3.60 -2.63
C THR A 37 20.03 3.88 -3.51
N PHE A 38 20.51 5.11 -3.49
CA PHE A 38 21.67 5.57 -4.27
C PHE A 38 22.97 5.40 -3.46
N ASN A 39 24.11 5.41 -4.15
CA ASN A 39 25.43 5.18 -3.54
C ASN A 39 25.83 6.24 -2.49
N ASP A 40 25.24 7.43 -2.55
CA ASP A 40 25.40 8.51 -1.57
C ASP A 40 24.48 8.37 -0.35
N GLY A 41 23.66 7.31 -0.30
CA GLY A 41 22.69 7.06 0.76
C GLY A 41 21.35 7.78 0.56
N TYR A 42 21.14 8.49 -0.55
CA TYR A 42 19.83 9.05 -0.87
C TYR A 42 18.82 7.94 -1.16
N VAL A 43 17.60 8.09 -0.63
CA VAL A 43 16.49 7.16 -0.87
C VAL A 43 15.38 7.91 -1.61
N ALA A 44 15.04 7.42 -2.79
CA ALA A 44 13.93 7.92 -3.59
C ALA A 44 12.81 6.89 -3.65
N THR A 45 11.57 7.36 -3.55
CA THR A 45 10.37 6.52 -3.68
C THR A 45 9.51 7.00 -4.85
N SER A 46 8.92 6.06 -5.59
CA SER A 46 7.88 6.39 -6.57
C SER A 46 6.59 6.84 -5.89
N GLN A 47 5.64 7.34 -6.69
CA GLN A 47 4.24 7.39 -6.26
C GLN A 47 3.76 5.97 -5.90
N VAL A 48 2.87 5.90 -4.91
CA VAL A 48 2.17 4.66 -4.57
C VAL A 48 1.02 4.45 -5.56
N TYR A 49 0.98 3.28 -6.18
CA TYR A 49 -0.10 2.84 -7.04
C TYR A 49 -0.98 1.83 -6.29
N ILE A 50 -2.30 2.04 -6.32
CA ILE A 50 -3.27 1.16 -5.67
C ILE A 50 -4.00 0.37 -6.74
N THR A 51 -3.92 -0.96 -6.71
CA THR A 51 -4.70 -1.84 -7.56
C THR A 51 -5.79 -2.58 -6.77
N PRO A 52 -6.99 -2.79 -7.33
CA PRO A 52 -7.41 -2.34 -8.67
C PRO A 52 -7.75 -0.84 -8.72
N ASP A 53 -7.55 -0.24 -9.90
CA ASP A 53 -7.78 1.19 -10.13
C ASP A 53 -9.24 1.58 -9.85
N GLU A 54 -9.43 2.74 -9.22
CA GLU A 54 -10.76 3.30 -8.86
C GLU A 54 -11.64 2.37 -8.00
N LYS A 55 -11.07 1.31 -7.40
CA LYS A 55 -11.79 0.34 -6.57
C LYS A 55 -11.22 0.35 -5.15
N TYR A 56 -11.83 1.18 -4.30
CA TYR A 56 -11.42 1.33 -2.90
C TYR A 56 -12.46 0.74 -1.94
N PRO A 57 -12.03 0.20 -0.77
CA PRO A 57 -12.94 -0.16 0.30
C PRO A 57 -13.79 1.04 0.72
N GLN A 58 -15.11 0.87 0.75
CA GLN A 58 -16.05 1.91 1.20
C GLN A 58 -16.35 1.81 2.71
N THR A 59 -15.88 0.76 3.35
CA THR A 59 -16.10 0.48 4.77
C THR A 59 -14.77 0.19 5.44
N ALA A 60 -14.55 0.74 6.64
CA ALA A 60 -13.39 0.36 7.45
C ALA A 60 -13.35 -1.15 7.68
N PRO A 61 -12.15 -1.75 7.76
CA PRO A 61 -12.00 -3.07 8.34
C PRO A 61 -12.42 -3.03 9.81
N PRO A 62 -13.08 -4.08 10.33
CA PRO A 62 -13.44 -4.17 11.73
C PRO A 62 -12.23 -4.00 12.65
N SER A 63 -12.42 -3.28 13.74
CA SER A 63 -11.41 -3.15 14.78
C SER A 63 -11.23 -4.49 15.51
N VAL A 64 -10.01 -5.02 15.50
CA VAL A 64 -9.66 -6.28 16.17
C VAL A 64 -8.85 -6.01 17.45
N ASN A 65 -7.97 -5.00 17.43
CA ASN A 65 -7.18 -4.56 18.58
C ASN A 65 -6.61 -3.16 18.31
N ALA A 66 -5.83 -2.60 19.25
CA ALA A 66 -5.27 -1.25 19.11
C ALA A 66 -4.33 -1.07 17.90
N ALA A 67 -3.67 -2.15 17.46
CA ALA A 67 -2.82 -2.16 16.25
C ALA A 67 -3.62 -2.43 14.97
N CYS A 68 -4.92 -2.71 15.10
CA CYS A 68 -5.81 -3.03 14.01
C CYS A 68 -7.17 -2.38 14.19
N GLN A 69 -7.20 -1.08 13.93
CA GLN A 69 -8.37 -0.21 13.98
C GLN A 69 -8.17 0.92 12.96
N THR A 70 -9.26 1.51 12.48
CA THR A 70 -9.16 2.74 11.71
C THR A 70 -9.02 3.93 12.66
N LEU A 71 -8.26 4.94 12.23
CA LEU A 71 -8.13 6.18 13.00
C LEU A 71 -9.35 7.08 12.71
N PRO A 72 -9.90 7.76 13.74
CA PRO A 72 -10.99 8.73 13.55
C PRO A 72 -10.63 9.84 12.56
N GLY A 73 -11.63 10.45 11.92
CA GLY A 73 -11.46 11.63 11.07
C GLY A 73 -10.98 11.36 9.64
N ARG A 74 -10.96 10.10 9.20
CA ARG A 74 -10.71 9.71 7.79
C ARG A 74 -11.95 9.21 7.06
N GLY A 75 -13.14 9.37 7.63
CA GLY A 75 -14.42 9.10 6.97
C GLY A 75 -14.76 7.63 6.75
N LEU A 76 -14.01 6.68 7.32
CA LEU A 76 -14.23 5.25 7.10
C LEU A 76 -14.64 4.47 8.37
N GLY A 77 -14.47 5.03 9.58
CA GLY A 77 -14.74 4.35 10.86
C GLY A 77 -15.47 5.21 11.90
N GLU A 78 -16.07 6.32 11.48
CA GLU A 78 -16.69 7.30 12.40
C GLU A 78 -17.95 6.77 13.09
N ASN A 79 -18.54 5.69 12.57
CA ASN A 79 -19.82 5.14 13.04
C ASN A 79 -19.68 3.97 14.04
N ASP A 80 -18.45 3.56 14.40
CA ASP A 80 -18.21 2.42 15.30
C ASP A 80 -17.93 2.85 16.76
N SER A 81 -18.15 4.12 17.12
CA SER A 81 -18.11 4.56 18.53
C SER A 81 -19.46 4.30 19.20
N PRO A 82 -19.54 3.47 20.25
CA PRO A 82 -20.72 3.42 21.09
C PRO A 82 -20.69 4.64 22.03
N ASP A 83 -21.78 5.39 22.06
CA ASP A 83 -22.11 6.28 23.19
C ASP A 83 -22.05 5.52 24.53
#